data_AF-A0A662EA58-F1
#
_entry.id   AF-A0A662EA58-F1
#
_cell.length_a   1.000
_cell.length_b   1.000
_cell.length_c   1.000
_cell.angle_alpha   90.00
_cell.angle_beta   90.00
_cell.angle_gamma   90.00
#
_symmetry.space_group_name_H-M   'P 1'
#
loop_
_entity.id
_entity.type
_entity.pdbx_description
1 polymer ?
#
loop_
_entity_poly.entity_id
_entity_poly.type
_entity_poly.pdbx_seq_one_letter_code
_entity_poly.pdbx_strand_id
1 'polypeptide(L)'
;MRSSRVFCYLFVGILAVASPQAGASEIEKDLEEILSHEKPSHDQRAIWVLDDFEAPNLDDWTDLTTSCSAWPSDSGPGQGMRSLEIEGGCGHYGGLWRSLGNSRLTGISFMVKSGSTASADTYVVVGDDNVTVDNGAVFFYARHDGYWALSSEGSVKRCQPYSDDTWYEVDWVLDWDWRTVSVWVDDEMCLAHVPFRSDTVAALTQIHVYNYDFGPGWWDYIVVSTPSISPMIFSDGFDSGDATAWSLSTPPIPALLYVFDGGTKPEAIGGREGADVMCYQAAQANPDLPDGVMTRALISVNESDEVRDMPTRYGVPTNRKIVGPTGIKIVDSWADLLDGSLDQSFFIAGVTDATNFWYSGSNWDGSVTPNTCSGWTSTDAADGWYGLTNQTNNDWIDIAAASCGAATYHVLCLAWR
;
A
#
# COMPACT_ATOMS: atom_id res chain seq x y z
N MET A 1 38.60 -14.31 -15.64
CA MET A 1 39.03 -13.90 -17.00
C MET A 1 38.27 -14.78 -17.98
N ARG A 2 37.43 -14.36 -18.92
CA ARG A 2 36.91 -13.06 -19.37
C ARG A 2 35.41 -13.25 -19.63
N SER A 3 34.63 -12.25 -19.25
CA SER A 3 33.19 -12.10 -19.51
C SER A 3 32.97 -11.79 -21.00
N SER A 4 32.00 -12.47 -21.61
CA SER A 4 31.50 -12.19 -22.96
C SER A 4 30.24 -11.34 -22.84
N ARG A 5 30.33 -10.06 -23.20
CA ARG A 5 29.18 -9.20 -23.46
C ARG A 5 28.84 -9.27 -24.93
N VAL A 6 27.62 -9.70 -25.24
CA VAL A 6 27.02 -9.66 -26.58
C VAL A 6 26.47 -8.25 -26.78
N PHE A 7 27.00 -7.53 -27.78
CA PHE A 7 26.43 -6.27 -28.27
C PHE A 7 25.67 -6.56 -29.57
N CYS A 8 24.36 -6.40 -29.55
CA CYS A 8 23.52 -6.37 -30.75
C CYS A 8 23.63 -4.99 -31.40
N TYR A 9 24.14 -4.92 -32.63
CA TYR A 9 24.00 -3.75 -33.50
C TYR A 9 22.79 -3.94 -34.40
N LEU A 10 21.75 -3.13 -34.20
CA LEU A 10 20.61 -3.02 -35.12
C LEU A 10 21.02 -2.11 -36.29
N PHE A 11 21.03 -2.67 -37.50
CA PHE A 11 21.27 -1.95 -38.75
C PHE A 11 20.00 -1.16 -39.14
N VAL A 12 20.05 0.17 -39.11
CA VAL A 12 19.03 1.02 -39.76
C VAL A 12 19.47 1.30 -41.18
N GLY A 13 18.85 0.60 -42.14
CA GLY A 13 18.94 0.91 -43.56
C GLY A 13 17.79 1.83 -43.96
N ILE A 14 18.09 3.10 -44.24
CA ILE A 14 17.17 4.00 -44.96
C ILE A 14 17.88 4.55 -46.19
N LEU A 15 17.27 4.29 -47.35
CA LEU A 15 17.62 4.87 -48.65
C LEU A 15 17.56 6.40 -48.59
N ALA A 16 18.64 7.06 -48.99
CA ALA A 16 18.61 8.45 -49.43
C ALA A 16 19.02 8.52 -50.91
N VAL A 17 18.06 8.82 -51.78
CA VAL A 17 18.30 9.35 -53.13
C VAL A 17 17.94 10.82 -53.11
N ALA A 18 18.94 11.70 -52.96
CA ALA A 18 18.90 13.09 -53.45
C ALA A 18 20.25 13.81 -53.30
N SER A 19 20.75 14.32 -54.44
CA SER A 19 21.57 15.52 -54.66
C SER A 19 22.89 15.76 -53.87
N PRO A 20 24.06 15.81 -54.54
CA PRO A 20 25.32 16.22 -53.92
C PRO A 20 25.54 17.73 -54.10
N GLN A 21 25.58 18.47 -52.98
CA GLN A 21 26.27 19.76 -52.75
C GLN A 21 25.45 20.71 -51.86
N ALA A 22 25.35 20.38 -50.58
CA ALA A 22 25.32 21.33 -49.46
C ALA A 22 25.34 20.52 -48.15
N GLY A 23 26.18 20.91 -47.20
CA GLY A 23 25.91 20.65 -45.78
C GLY A 23 26.31 19.30 -45.18
N ALA A 24 27.44 18.69 -45.55
CA ALA A 24 27.96 17.55 -44.78
C ALA A 24 28.34 17.92 -43.33
N SER A 25 28.77 19.17 -43.07
CA SER A 25 29.15 19.60 -41.71
C SER A 25 28.00 20.17 -40.86
N GLU A 26 26.84 20.47 -41.45
CA GLU A 26 25.64 20.84 -40.66
C GLU A 26 24.89 19.58 -40.22
N ILE A 27 24.80 18.56 -41.08
CA ILE A 27 24.16 17.27 -40.72
C ILE A 27 24.94 16.55 -39.60
N GLU A 28 26.27 16.62 -39.59
CA GLU A 28 27.08 15.99 -38.53
C GLU A 28 26.94 16.71 -37.18
N LYS A 29 26.72 18.04 -37.21
CA LYS A 29 26.49 18.86 -36.02
C LYS A 29 25.09 18.67 -35.45
N ASP A 30 24.09 18.54 -36.32
CA ASP A 30 22.71 18.24 -35.93
C ASP A 30 22.58 16.79 -35.40
N LEU A 31 23.34 15.84 -35.93
CA LEU A 31 23.40 14.46 -35.39
C LEU A 31 24.08 14.38 -34.02
N GLU A 32 25.16 15.14 -33.79
CA GLU A 32 25.77 15.23 -32.45
C GLU A 32 24.85 15.95 -31.45
N GLU A 33 24.09 16.97 -31.87
CA GLU A 33 23.13 17.66 -31.01
C GLU A 33 21.93 16.77 -30.66
N ILE A 34 21.42 15.97 -31.61
CA ILE A 34 20.36 14.98 -31.38
C ILE A 34 20.84 13.82 -30.49
N LEU A 35 22.06 13.30 -30.71
CA LEU A 35 22.66 12.26 -29.86
C LEU A 35 23.03 12.76 -28.45
N SER A 36 23.24 14.07 -28.27
CA SER A 36 23.50 14.67 -26.96
C SER A 36 22.24 15.00 -26.15
N HIS A 37 21.06 15.00 -26.78
CA HIS A 37 19.78 15.33 -26.14
C HIS A 37 18.95 14.11 -25.70
N GLU A 38 19.30 12.90 -26.13
CA GLU A 38 18.88 11.68 -25.42
C GLU A 38 19.78 11.49 -24.19
N LYS A 39 19.59 12.36 -23.17
CA LYS A 39 19.80 11.86 -21.81
C LYS A 39 18.85 10.66 -21.68
N PRO A 40 19.32 9.44 -21.35
CA PRO A 40 18.40 8.41 -20.94
C PRO A 40 17.68 9.01 -19.73
N SER A 41 16.41 9.38 -19.89
CA SER A 41 15.55 9.54 -18.75
C SER A 41 15.63 8.19 -18.08
N HIS A 42 16.28 8.15 -16.92
CA HIS A 42 16.40 7.00 -16.05
C HIS A 42 14.99 6.57 -15.67
N ASP A 43 14.30 5.88 -16.56
CA ASP A 43 13.06 5.16 -16.28
C ASP A 43 13.51 3.89 -15.54
N GLN A 44 13.94 4.09 -14.29
CA GLN A 44 14.44 3.06 -13.40
C GLN A 44 13.26 2.26 -12.85
N ARG A 45 12.51 1.61 -13.75
CA ARG A 45 11.64 0.50 -13.37
C ARG A 45 12.54 -0.70 -13.12
N ALA A 46 13.03 -0.81 -11.89
CA ALA A 46 13.89 -1.91 -11.47
C ALA A 46 13.04 -2.86 -10.65
N ILE A 47 12.68 -4.00 -11.23
CA ILE A 47 12.27 -5.20 -10.50
C ILE A 47 13.51 -6.08 -10.45
N TRP A 48 13.87 -6.54 -9.27
CA TRP A 48 14.91 -7.55 -9.15
C TRP A 48 14.57 -8.54 -8.05
N VAL A 49 14.81 -9.81 -8.35
CA VAL A 49 14.83 -10.87 -7.34
C VAL A 49 15.99 -10.54 -6.41
N LEU A 50 15.66 -10.28 -5.15
CA LEU A 50 16.66 -10.15 -4.10
C LEU A 50 17.26 -11.53 -3.87
N ASP A 51 16.44 -12.52 -3.57
CA ASP A 51 16.85 -13.91 -3.40
C ASP A 51 15.72 -14.89 -3.70
N ASP A 52 16.02 -15.96 -4.43
CA ASP A 52 15.14 -17.11 -4.64
C ASP A 52 15.63 -18.35 -3.86
N PHE A 53 16.72 -18.22 -3.08
CA PHE A 53 17.33 -19.27 -2.25
C PHE A 53 17.70 -20.57 -2.98
N GLU A 54 17.78 -20.55 -4.31
CA GLU A 54 18.18 -21.70 -5.12
C GLU A 54 19.68 -21.99 -4.99
N ALA A 55 20.45 -20.99 -4.57
CA ALA A 55 21.86 -21.16 -4.25
C ALA A 55 22.06 -22.13 -3.06
N PRO A 56 23.11 -22.97 -3.09
CA PRO A 56 23.37 -23.92 -2.01
C PRO A 56 23.89 -23.26 -0.71
N ASN A 57 24.13 -21.94 -0.73
CA ASN A 57 24.68 -21.16 0.36
C ASN A 57 24.02 -19.78 0.43
N LEU A 58 24.14 -19.14 1.60
CA LEU A 58 23.53 -17.85 1.92
C LEU A 58 24.58 -16.72 1.89
N ASP A 59 25.50 -16.75 0.92
CA ASP A 59 26.67 -15.85 0.89
C ASP A 59 26.30 -14.35 0.84
N ASP A 60 25.12 -14.03 0.30
CA ASP A 60 24.60 -12.66 0.20
C ASP A 60 23.85 -12.19 1.46
N TRP A 61 23.71 -13.07 2.45
CA TRP A 61 23.08 -12.78 3.74
C TRP A 61 24.14 -12.75 4.85
N THR A 62 24.07 -11.72 5.68
CA THR A 62 24.86 -11.66 6.90
C THR A 62 24.15 -12.43 7.99
N ASP A 63 24.83 -13.46 8.48
CA ASP A 63 24.34 -14.34 9.53
C ASP A 63 24.62 -13.74 10.92
N LEU A 64 23.54 -13.40 11.65
CA LEU A 64 23.56 -12.98 13.04
C LEU A 64 22.99 -14.06 13.98
N THR A 65 22.78 -15.28 13.48
CA THR A 65 22.21 -16.38 14.26
C THR A 65 23.11 -16.73 15.43
N THR A 66 22.60 -16.51 16.65
CA THR A 66 23.30 -16.87 17.90
C THR A 66 22.58 -17.96 18.69
N SER A 67 21.26 -18.06 18.56
CA SER A 67 20.38 -19.01 19.26
C SER A 67 19.47 -19.84 18.35
N CYS A 68 19.58 -19.66 17.04
CA CYS A 68 18.83 -20.36 16.01
C CYS A 68 19.80 -20.86 14.92
N SER A 69 19.28 -21.50 13.88
CA SER A 69 20.09 -21.97 12.75
C SER A 69 19.35 -21.71 11.46
N ALA A 70 20.07 -21.26 10.43
CA ALA A 70 19.52 -20.90 9.13
C ALA A 70 20.23 -21.68 8.01
N TRP A 71 19.48 -22.23 7.05
CA TRP A 71 20.05 -22.95 5.91
C TRP A 71 19.10 -22.94 4.69
N PRO A 72 19.62 -23.07 3.46
CA PRO A 72 18.80 -23.40 2.30
C PRO A 72 18.25 -24.83 2.43
N SER A 73 16.94 -24.99 2.36
CA SER A 73 16.20 -26.24 2.57
C SER A 73 15.55 -26.71 1.27
N ASP A 74 15.62 -28.00 0.97
CA ASP A 74 14.90 -28.63 -0.15
C ASP A 74 13.53 -29.21 0.27
N SER A 75 13.14 -28.98 1.54
CA SER A 75 11.92 -29.54 2.11
C SER A 75 10.70 -28.63 1.91
N GLY A 76 10.06 -28.79 0.76
CA GLY A 76 8.81 -28.09 0.43
C GLY A 76 9.03 -26.59 0.21
N PRO A 77 9.79 -26.22 -0.84
CA PRO A 77 10.00 -24.83 -1.22
C PRO A 77 8.69 -24.18 -1.68
N GLY A 78 8.61 -22.85 -1.58
CA GLY A 78 7.46 -22.09 -2.07
C GLY A 78 7.50 -22.01 -3.59
N GLN A 79 8.71 -21.82 -4.14
CA GLN A 79 9.01 -21.82 -5.55
C GLN A 79 10.33 -22.55 -5.83
N GLY A 80 10.50 -23.11 -7.02
CA GLY A 80 11.78 -23.74 -7.38
C GLY A 80 12.08 -25.04 -6.62
N MET A 81 13.34 -25.23 -6.21
CA MET A 81 13.85 -26.43 -5.53
C MET A 81 14.25 -26.18 -4.09
N ARG A 82 14.45 -24.92 -3.67
CA ARG A 82 14.90 -24.59 -2.31
C ARG A 82 14.21 -23.35 -1.78
N SER A 83 14.14 -23.28 -0.46
CA SER A 83 13.74 -22.08 0.27
C SER A 83 14.74 -21.81 1.41
N LEU A 84 14.65 -20.66 2.06
CA LEU A 84 15.31 -20.44 3.33
C LEU A 84 14.49 -21.10 4.45
N GLU A 85 15.14 -21.87 5.31
CA GLU A 85 14.60 -22.37 6.57
C GLU A 85 15.40 -21.81 7.74
N ILE A 86 14.70 -21.30 8.75
CA ILE A 86 15.27 -20.94 10.04
C ILE A 86 14.57 -21.75 11.13
N GLU A 87 15.36 -22.43 11.97
CA GLU A 87 14.88 -23.24 13.10
C GLU A 87 15.34 -22.65 14.43
N GLY A 88 14.41 -22.59 15.39
CA GLY A 88 14.63 -22.08 16.74
C GLY A 88 14.26 -20.61 16.91
N GLY A 89 14.50 -20.05 18.09
CA GLY A 89 14.15 -18.66 18.44
C GLY A 89 15.38 -17.76 18.41
N CYS A 90 15.50 -16.94 17.37
CA CYS A 90 16.62 -16.02 17.19
C CYS A 90 16.52 -14.78 18.10
N GLY A 91 15.32 -14.44 18.56
CA GLY A 91 15.02 -13.13 19.13
C GLY A 91 15.01 -12.03 18.07
N HIS A 92 14.68 -10.80 18.47
CA HIS A 92 14.61 -9.68 17.53
C HIS A 92 15.97 -9.39 16.88
N TYR A 93 15.98 -9.35 15.55
CA TYR A 93 17.17 -9.06 14.72
C TYR A 93 18.30 -10.08 14.86
N GLY A 94 18.05 -11.25 15.46
CA GLY A 94 19.04 -12.30 15.69
C GLY A 94 19.15 -13.35 14.58
N GLY A 95 18.60 -13.10 13.39
CA GLY A 95 18.58 -14.04 12.26
C GLY A 95 19.50 -13.63 11.10
N LEU A 96 18.98 -13.64 9.88
CA LEU A 96 19.72 -13.20 8.70
C LEU A 96 19.33 -11.77 8.34
N TRP A 97 20.27 -11.01 7.79
CA TRP A 97 19.94 -9.73 7.16
C TRP A 97 20.75 -9.48 5.90
N ARG A 98 20.23 -8.60 5.04
CA ARG A 98 20.85 -8.22 3.78
C ARG A 98 20.68 -6.73 3.51
N SER A 99 21.66 -6.13 2.82
CA SER A 99 21.60 -4.72 2.43
C SER A 99 20.72 -4.49 1.20
N LEU A 100 19.98 -3.37 1.21
CA LEU A 100 19.12 -2.89 0.12
C LEU A 100 19.67 -1.65 -0.59
N GLY A 101 20.90 -1.22 -0.25
CA GLY A 101 21.63 -0.20 -1.03
C GLY A 101 21.11 1.24 -0.93
N ASN A 102 20.45 1.61 0.17
CA ASN A 102 19.86 2.94 0.40
C ASN A 102 18.88 3.35 -0.70
N SER A 103 17.72 2.68 -0.71
CA SER A 103 16.72 2.78 -1.78
C SER A 103 15.35 3.16 -1.23
N ARG A 104 14.57 3.88 -2.05
CA ARG A 104 13.14 4.12 -1.80
C ARG A 104 12.31 3.13 -2.59
N LEU A 105 12.47 1.85 -2.24
CA LEU A 105 11.66 0.77 -2.82
C LEU A 105 10.20 1.06 -2.56
N THR A 106 9.37 0.92 -3.59
CA THR A 106 7.92 1.09 -3.47
C THR A 106 7.20 -0.25 -3.42
N GLY A 107 7.87 -1.36 -3.77
CA GLY A 107 7.33 -2.72 -3.65
C GLY A 107 8.31 -3.70 -3.05
N ILE A 108 7.81 -4.61 -2.21
CA ILE A 108 8.53 -5.78 -1.69
C ILE A 108 7.54 -6.95 -1.70
N SER A 109 7.91 -8.05 -2.32
CA SER A 109 7.13 -9.28 -2.36
C SER A 109 7.98 -10.44 -1.85
N PHE A 110 7.38 -11.38 -1.15
CA PHE A 110 8.05 -12.59 -0.67
C PHE A 110 7.05 -13.69 -0.38
N MET A 111 7.50 -14.94 -0.48
CA MET A 111 6.76 -16.09 0.02
C MET A 111 7.17 -16.39 1.46
N VAL A 112 6.21 -16.79 2.28
CA VAL A 112 6.44 -17.10 3.69
C VAL A 112 5.59 -18.29 4.14
N LYS A 113 6.14 -19.11 5.03
CA LYS A 113 5.45 -20.24 5.65
C LYS A 113 5.86 -20.33 7.12
N SER A 114 4.89 -20.39 8.01
CA SER A 114 5.10 -20.60 9.45
C SER A 114 4.87 -22.07 9.81
N GLY A 115 5.67 -22.60 10.74
CA GLY A 115 5.51 -23.97 11.25
C GLY A 115 4.50 -24.11 12.37
N SER A 116 3.91 -23.00 12.87
CA SER A 116 2.94 -23.07 13.95
C SER A 116 2.04 -21.85 14.00
N THR A 117 0.73 -22.08 14.18
CA THR A 117 -0.22 -21.00 14.52
C THR A 117 -0.10 -20.47 15.95
N ALA A 118 0.76 -21.09 16.78
CA ALA A 118 0.91 -20.79 18.20
C ALA A 118 2.24 -20.09 18.55
N SER A 119 3.09 -19.81 17.56
CA SER A 119 4.39 -19.15 17.74
C SER A 119 4.40 -17.79 17.05
N ALA A 120 5.23 -16.88 17.54
CA ALA A 120 5.61 -15.69 16.78
C ALA A 120 6.91 -15.97 16.01
N ASP A 121 6.81 -16.18 14.70
CA ASP A 121 7.93 -16.53 13.83
C ASP A 121 7.84 -15.81 12.48
N THR A 122 8.71 -16.18 11.53
CA THR A 122 8.66 -15.72 10.13
C THR A 122 8.71 -14.19 9.95
N TYR A 123 9.47 -13.51 10.81
CA TYR A 123 9.59 -12.07 10.77
C TYR A 123 10.26 -11.62 9.48
N VAL A 124 9.69 -10.61 8.84
CA VAL A 124 10.33 -9.81 7.79
C VAL A 124 10.31 -8.36 8.24
N VAL A 125 11.49 -7.77 8.41
CA VAL A 125 11.64 -6.39 8.87
C VAL A 125 12.51 -5.59 7.92
N VAL A 126 12.04 -4.44 7.47
CA VAL A 126 12.80 -3.53 6.60
C VAL A 126 12.94 -2.16 7.24
N GLY A 127 14.10 -1.54 7.08
CA GLY A 127 14.37 -0.22 7.66
C GLY A 127 15.67 0.39 7.15
N ASP A 128 16.02 1.53 7.74
CA ASP A 128 17.37 2.11 7.61
C ASP A 128 18.33 1.48 8.62
N ASP A 129 19.56 2.00 8.71
CA ASP A 129 20.63 1.46 9.58
C ASP A 129 20.28 1.48 11.08
N ASN A 130 19.21 2.16 11.48
CA ASN A 130 18.73 2.22 12.86
C ASN A 130 17.66 1.17 13.20
N VAL A 131 17.41 0.17 12.34
CA VAL A 131 16.34 -0.84 12.55
C VAL A 131 16.32 -1.45 13.96
N THR A 132 17.47 -1.65 14.60
CA THR A 132 17.57 -2.23 15.94
C THR A 132 17.18 -1.26 17.06
N VAL A 133 17.14 0.04 16.77
CA VAL A 133 16.81 1.13 17.69
C VAL A 133 15.35 1.55 17.51
N ASP A 134 14.89 1.71 16.27
CA ASP A 134 13.56 2.26 15.96
C ASP A 134 12.55 1.23 15.42
N ASN A 135 13.00 -0.01 15.21
CA ASN A 135 12.23 -1.12 14.64
C ASN A 135 11.85 -0.95 13.15
N GLY A 136 12.56 -0.12 12.42
CA GLY A 136 12.44 0.00 10.97
C GLY A 136 11.14 0.64 10.49
N ALA A 137 10.91 0.55 9.18
CA ALA A 137 9.70 1.06 8.53
C ALA A 137 8.55 0.06 8.62
N VAL A 138 8.80 -1.20 8.25
CA VAL A 138 7.76 -2.25 8.20
C VAL A 138 8.25 -3.48 8.95
N PHE A 139 7.33 -4.07 9.71
CA PHE A 139 7.60 -5.14 10.65
C PHE A 139 6.44 -6.15 10.60
N PHE A 140 6.59 -7.20 9.77
CA PHE A 140 5.56 -8.21 9.50
C PHE A 140 5.98 -9.59 10.00
N TYR A 141 5.05 -10.41 10.47
CA TYR A 141 5.34 -11.72 11.05
C TYR A 141 4.08 -12.59 11.21
N ALA A 142 4.26 -13.90 11.37
CA ALA A 142 3.23 -14.81 11.86
C ALA A 142 3.06 -14.62 13.38
N ARG A 143 1.84 -14.40 13.86
CA ARG A 143 1.57 -14.22 15.30
C ARG A 143 1.09 -15.52 15.94
N HIS A 144 1.36 -15.65 17.25
CA HIS A 144 0.95 -16.77 18.11
C HIS A 144 -0.57 -16.98 18.30
N ASP A 145 -1.40 -16.21 17.60
CA ASP A 145 -2.86 -16.35 17.58
C ASP A 145 -3.39 -16.81 16.21
N GLY A 146 -2.50 -17.25 15.31
CA GLY A 146 -2.85 -17.78 14.00
C GLY A 146 -3.19 -16.71 12.96
N TYR A 147 -2.74 -15.46 13.16
CA TYR A 147 -2.91 -14.37 12.18
C TYR A 147 -1.57 -13.85 11.67
N TRP A 148 -1.52 -13.53 10.38
CA TRP A 148 -0.49 -12.65 9.85
C TRP A 148 -0.66 -11.28 10.50
N ALA A 149 0.45 -10.64 10.85
CA ALA A 149 0.42 -9.41 11.60
C ALA A 149 1.48 -8.42 11.13
N LEU A 150 1.13 -7.13 11.23
CA LEU A 150 2.05 -6.03 11.02
C LEU A 150 2.08 -5.18 12.28
N SER A 151 3.27 -4.86 12.78
CA SER A 151 3.41 -4.01 13.95
C SER A 151 3.77 -2.58 13.56
N SER A 152 2.91 -1.63 13.94
CA SER A 152 2.98 -0.21 13.59
C SER A 152 2.50 0.65 14.76
N GLU A 153 3.18 1.79 14.97
CA GLU A 153 2.87 2.78 16.03
C GLU A 153 2.69 2.19 17.44
N GLY A 154 3.50 1.17 17.79
CA GLY A 154 3.38 0.48 19.08
C GLY A 154 2.14 -0.41 19.23
N SER A 155 1.37 -0.59 18.15
CA SER A 155 0.24 -1.50 18.05
C SER A 155 0.54 -2.66 17.09
N VAL A 156 -0.28 -3.71 17.14
CA VAL A 156 -0.23 -4.82 16.20
C VAL A 156 -1.53 -4.82 15.42
N LYS A 157 -1.44 -4.73 14.10
CA LYS A 157 -2.55 -4.84 13.15
C LYS A 157 -2.63 -6.28 12.66
N ARG A 158 -3.82 -6.86 12.73
CA ARG A 158 -4.07 -8.23 12.25
C ARG A 158 -4.47 -8.14 10.78
N CYS A 159 -3.80 -8.92 9.95
CA CYS A 159 -4.08 -9.05 8.53
C CYS A 159 -5.18 -10.12 8.35
N GLN A 160 -4.79 -11.37 8.07
CA GLN A 160 -5.72 -12.48 7.90
C GLN A 160 -5.25 -13.73 8.65
N PRO A 161 -6.14 -14.69 8.96
CA PRO A 161 -5.71 -15.95 9.55
C PRO A 161 -4.81 -16.73 8.60
N TYR A 162 -3.90 -17.53 9.13
CA TYR A 162 -3.07 -18.46 8.37
C TYR A 162 -3.15 -19.88 8.95
N SER A 163 -2.81 -20.86 8.11
CA SER A 163 -2.60 -22.24 8.49
C SER A 163 -1.10 -22.51 8.58
N ASP A 164 -0.70 -23.31 9.56
CA ASP A 164 0.67 -23.81 9.64
C ASP A 164 1.02 -24.67 8.42
N ASP A 165 2.31 -24.73 8.12
CA ASP A 165 2.89 -25.46 6.99
C ASP A 165 2.28 -25.11 5.61
N THR A 166 1.70 -23.91 5.48
CA THR A 166 1.13 -23.39 4.23
C THR A 166 1.95 -22.19 3.75
N TRP A 167 2.30 -22.18 2.46
CA TRP A 167 2.96 -21.05 1.82
C TRP A 167 1.94 -19.97 1.48
N TYR A 168 2.33 -18.73 1.75
CA TYR A 168 1.58 -17.52 1.42
C TYR A 168 2.48 -16.58 0.63
N GLU A 169 1.93 -15.96 -0.41
CA GLU A 169 2.56 -14.82 -1.08
C GLU A 169 2.18 -13.54 -0.35
N VAL A 170 3.15 -12.72 0.01
CA VAL A 170 2.94 -11.46 0.73
C VAL A 170 3.53 -10.30 -0.06
N ASP A 171 2.67 -9.35 -0.42
CA ASP A 171 3.08 -8.14 -1.14
C ASP A 171 2.92 -6.91 -0.27
N TRP A 172 3.95 -6.06 -0.29
CA TRP A 172 3.94 -4.75 0.32
C TRP A 172 4.00 -3.67 -0.75
N VAL A 173 3.09 -2.70 -0.63
CA VAL A 173 3.18 -1.43 -1.36
C VAL A 173 3.58 -0.36 -0.37
N LEU A 174 4.79 0.17 -0.53
CA LEU A 174 5.39 1.20 0.30
C LEU A 174 5.14 2.57 -0.31
N ASP A 175 4.50 3.43 0.46
CA ASP A 175 4.34 4.83 0.13
C ASP A 175 5.26 5.70 0.98
N TRP A 176 6.21 6.36 0.32
CA TRP A 176 7.19 7.23 0.96
C TRP A 176 6.70 8.65 1.25
N ASP A 177 5.76 9.15 0.45
CA ASP A 177 5.21 10.50 0.64
C ASP A 177 4.29 10.50 1.86
N TRP A 178 3.56 9.40 2.05
CA TRP A 178 2.59 9.22 3.12
C TRP A 178 3.14 8.39 4.28
N ARG A 179 4.32 7.80 4.11
CA ARG A 179 4.97 6.90 5.08
C ARG A 179 4.02 5.79 5.52
N THR A 180 3.41 5.11 4.57
CA THR A 180 2.47 4.00 4.85
C THR A 180 2.82 2.76 4.06
N VAL A 181 2.38 1.61 4.54
CA VAL A 181 2.44 0.33 3.85
C VAL A 181 1.05 -0.29 3.74
N SER A 182 0.72 -0.76 2.56
CA SER A 182 -0.42 -1.67 2.35
C SER A 182 0.10 -3.09 2.16
N VAL A 183 -0.62 -4.07 2.68
CA VAL A 183 -0.23 -5.49 2.68
C VAL A 183 -1.32 -6.33 2.03
N TRP A 184 -0.90 -7.17 1.11
CA TRP A 184 -1.69 -8.24 0.51
C TRP A 184 -1.10 -9.57 0.91
N VAL A 185 -1.98 -10.56 1.06
CA VAL A 185 -1.59 -11.94 1.27
C VAL A 185 -2.44 -12.81 0.34
N ASP A 186 -1.79 -13.57 -0.54
CA ASP A 186 -2.41 -14.34 -1.63
C ASP A 186 -3.37 -13.48 -2.49
N ASP A 187 -2.86 -12.37 -3.03
CA ASP A 187 -3.61 -11.36 -3.81
C ASP A 187 -4.75 -10.65 -3.06
N GLU A 188 -5.05 -11.00 -1.81
CA GLU A 188 -6.08 -10.36 -1.01
C GLU A 188 -5.47 -9.28 -0.11
N MET A 189 -5.90 -8.02 -0.29
CA MET A 189 -5.49 -6.94 0.61
C MET A 189 -6.08 -7.19 2.00
N CYS A 190 -5.22 -7.24 3.00
CA CYS A 190 -5.65 -7.37 4.39
C CYS A 190 -5.37 -6.13 5.24
N LEU A 191 -4.37 -5.31 4.87
CA LEU A 191 -4.04 -4.08 5.58
C LEU A 191 -3.86 -2.93 4.59
N ALA A 192 -4.57 -1.83 4.82
CA ALA A 192 -4.53 -0.66 3.95
C ALA A 192 -3.85 0.53 4.65
N HIS A 193 -2.80 1.05 4.01
CA HIS A 193 -2.14 2.31 4.39
C HIS A 193 -1.75 2.36 5.88
N VAL A 194 -1.19 1.30 6.43
CA VAL A 194 -0.73 1.29 7.81
C VAL A 194 0.52 2.17 7.93
N PRO A 195 0.61 3.13 8.87
CA PRO A 195 1.79 3.98 9.01
C PRO A 195 3.07 3.16 9.17
N PHE A 196 4.18 3.66 8.63
CA PHE A 196 5.50 3.15 8.94
C PHE A 196 5.71 3.21 10.45
N ARG A 197 6.36 2.18 10.98
CA ARG A 197 6.60 2.08 12.41
C ARG A 197 7.52 3.18 12.92
N SER A 198 8.59 3.47 12.18
CA SER A 198 9.48 4.60 12.43
C SER A 198 9.13 5.77 11.50
N ASP A 199 8.93 6.95 12.08
CA ASP A 199 8.70 8.21 11.37
C ASP A 199 10.01 8.87 10.88
N THR A 200 11.17 8.31 11.23
CA THR A 200 12.49 8.81 10.81
C THR A 200 13.07 8.11 9.59
N VAL A 201 12.62 6.91 9.24
CA VAL A 201 13.15 6.15 8.08
C VAL A 201 12.91 6.92 6.79
N ALA A 202 13.97 7.31 6.08
CA ALA A 202 13.89 8.09 4.84
C ALA A 202 14.16 7.29 3.56
N ALA A 203 14.71 6.08 3.72
CA ALA A 203 15.02 5.09 2.71
C ALA A 203 15.29 3.74 3.39
N LEU A 204 15.21 2.63 2.66
CA LEU A 204 15.56 1.31 3.15
C LEU A 204 17.03 1.01 2.86
N THR A 205 17.75 0.57 3.87
CA THR A 205 19.15 0.11 3.75
C THR A 205 19.30 -1.37 4.05
N GLN A 206 18.31 -1.99 4.71
CA GLN A 206 18.38 -3.37 5.14
C GLN A 206 17.02 -4.08 5.21
N ILE A 207 17.06 -5.39 5.00
CA ILE A 207 15.98 -6.35 5.26
C ILE A 207 16.50 -7.44 6.21
N HIS A 208 15.68 -7.83 7.18
CA HIS A 208 15.95 -8.86 8.18
C HIS A 208 14.90 -9.96 8.08
N VAL A 209 15.34 -11.22 8.20
CA VAL A 209 14.46 -12.40 8.31
C VAL A 209 14.87 -13.24 9.51
N TYR A 210 13.92 -13.58 10.39
CA TYR A 210 14.21 -14.31 11.63
C TYR A 210 12.96 -14.89 12.30
N ASN A 211 13.15 -15.81 13.25
CA ASN A 211 12.11 -16.27 14.16
C ASN A 211 12.29 -15.65 15.55
N TYR A 212 11.21 -15.18 16.17
CA TYR A 212 11.29 -14.67 17.55
C TYR A 212 11.12 -15.82 18.56
N ASP A 213 10.00 -16.53 18.47
CA ASP A 213 9.73 -17.73 19.26
C ASP A 213 10.40 -18.96 18.66
N PHE A 214 10.46 -20.04 19.43
CA PHE A 214 11.07 -21.28 19.00
C PHE A 214 10.16 -22.03 18.02
N GLY A 215 10.65 -22.28 16.81
CA GLY A 215 9.99 -23.10 15.80
C GLY A 215 10.65 -22.94 14.43
N PRO A 216 10.17 -23.68 13.41
CA PRO A 216 10.60 -23.48 12.04
C PRO A 216 9.81 -22.34 11.38
N GLY A 217 10.53 -21.56 10.58
CA GLY A 217 9.97 -20.56 9.69
C GLY A 217 10.67 -20.65 8.34
N TRP A 218 9.94 -20.41 7.26
CA TRP A 218 10.48 -20.45 5.91
C TRP A 218 10.16 -19.19 5.12
N TRP A 219 11.12 -18.80 4.27
CA TRP A 219 11.00 -17.69 3.32
C TRP A 219 11.44 -18.16 1.96
N ASP A 220 10.81 -17.63 0.93
CA ASP A 220 11.17 -17.92 -0.44
C ASP A 220 10.92 -16.70 -1.33
N TYR A 221 11.58 -16.67 -2.48
CA TYR A 221 11.32 -15.73 -3.58
C TYR A 221 11.10 -14.26 -3.16
N ILE A 222 12.11 -13.65 -2.52
CA ILE A 222 12.07 -12.25 -2.11
C ILE A 222 12.38 -11.37 -3.32
N VAL A 223 11.43 -10.52 -3.69
CA VAL A 223 11.52 -9.57 -4.81
C VAL A 223 11.36 -8.15 -4.27
N VAL A 224 12.13 -7.22 -4.82
CA VAL A 224 11.95 -5.80 -4.53
C VAL A 224 11.79 -5.01 -5.82
N SER A 225 11.06 -3.90 -5.76
CA SER A 225 10.74 -3.14 -6.94
C SER A 225 10.62 -1.63 -6.72
N THR A 226 10.83 -0.90 -7.81
CA THR A 226 10.41 0.50 -7.97
C THR A 226 10.01 0.69 -9.44
N PRO A 227 8.76 1.05 -9.80
CA PRO A 227 7.59 1.24 -8.94
C PRO A 227 7.11 -0.08 -8.29
N SER A 228 6.10 -0.02 -7.42
CA SER A 228 5.55 -1.20 -6.75
C SER A 228 5.03 -2.19 -7.79
N ILE A 229 5.28 -3.48 -7.57
CA ILE A 229 4.57 -4.52 -8.31
C ILE A 229 3.12 -4.44 -7.84
N SER A 230 2.21 -4.08 -8.76
CA SER A 230 0.79 -4.15 -8.43
C SER A 230 0.41 -5.63 -8.40
N PRO A 231 -0.20 -6.17 -7.33
CA PRO A 231 -0.62 -7.57 -7.31
C PRO A 231 -1.59 -7.90 -8.47
N MET A 232 -2.32 -6.91 -8.98
CA MET A 232 -3.18 -7.07 -10.16
C MET A 232 -2.45 -7.17 -11.51
N ILE A 233 -1.13 -6.94 -11.59
CA ILE A 233 -0.38 -6.96 -12.86
C ILE A 233 0.03 -8.38 -13.26
N PHE A 234 0.09 -9.37 -12.35
CA PHE A 234 0.48 -10.72 -12.76
C PHE A 234 -0.60 -11.49 -13.54
N SER A 235 -1.82 -10.96 -13.69
CA SER A 235 -2.83 -11.59 -14.57
C SER A 235 -2.66 -11.23 -16.05
N ASP A 236 -1.78 -10.29 -16.43
CA ASP A 236 -1.68 -9.79 -17.81
C ASP A 236 -0.60 -10.47 -18.68
N GLY A 237 0.07 -11.49 -18.15
CA GLY A 237 1.05 -12.26 -18.91
C GLY A 237 2.46 -11.70 -18.85
N PHE A 238 2.90 -11.18 -17.71
CA PHE A 238 4.32 -10.89 -17.44
C PHE A 238 5.25 -12.07 -17.80
N ASP A 239 4.84 -13.31 -17.55
CA ASP A 239 5.56 -14.53 -17.95
C ASP A 239 5.68 -14.73 -19.47
N SER A 240 4.87 -14.03 -20.27
CA SER A 240 4.88 -14.11 -21.72
C SER A 240 5.80 -13.07 -22.39
N GLY A 241 6.30 -12.09 -21.64
CA GLY A 241 7.17 -11.02 -22.14
C GLY A 241 6.47 -10.00 -23.06
N ASP A 242 5.14 -9.91 -23.02
CA ASP A 242 4.38 -8.97 -23.85
C ASP A 242 4.27 -7.58 -23.19
N ALA A 243 5.16 -6.67 -23.56
CA ALA A 243 5.18 -5.29 -23.09
C ALA A 243 4.16 -4.37 -23.81
N THR A 244 3.29 -4.88 -24.68
CA THR A 244 2.40 -4.01 -25.49
C THR A 244 1.25 -3.37 -24.70
N ALA A 245 0.97 -3.84 -23.48
CA ALA A 245 0.00 -3.22 -22.57
C ALA A 245 0.54 -1.99 -21.82
N TRP A 246 1.83 -1.67 -21.95
CA TRP A 246 2.50 -0.67 -21.12
C TRP A 246 2.39 0.73 -21.76
N SER A 247 1.40 1.50 -21.32
CA SER A 247 1.27 2.92 -21.68
C SER A 247 2.29 3.78 -20.93
N LEU A 248 3.11 4.55 -21.68
CA LEU A 248 4.12 5.49 -21.19
C LEU A 248 3.57 6.83 -20.66
N SER A 249 2.25 7.03 -20.60
CA SER A 249 1.70 8.24 -19.98
C SER A 249 1.45 7.99 -18.50
N THR A 250 2.30 8.53 -17.62
CA THR A 250 1.90 8.81 -16.23
C THR A 250 0.65 9.71 -16.32
N PRO A 251 -0.53 9.24 -15.91
CA PRO A 251 -1.70 10.10 -15.88
C PRO A 251 -1.36 11.29 -14.98
N PRO A 252 -1.68 12.53 -15.37
CA PRO A 252 -1.50 13.66 -14.46
C PRO A 252 -2.17 13.30 -13.12
N ILE A 253 -1.46 13.52 -12.01
CA ILE A 253 -2.02 13.33 -10.66
C ILE A 253 -3.35 14.06 -10.63
N PRO A 254 -4.48 13.38 -10.39
CA PRO A 254 -5.77 14.03 -10.33
C PRO A 254 -5.70 15.12 -9.26
N ALA A 255 -5.86 16.38 -9.67
CA ALA A 255 -5.87 17.54 -8.78
C ALA A 255 -7.13 17.60 -7.87
N LEU A 256 -7.85 16.50 -7.77
CA LEU A 256 -9.15 16.37 -7.13
C LEU A 256 -9.04 15.41 -5.94
N LEU A 257 -9.87 15.68 -4.94
CA LEU A 257 -10.20 14.75 -3.86
C LEU A 257 -11.62 14.24 -4.13
N TYR A 258 -11.79 12.94 -4.22
CA TYR A 258 -13.10 12.34 -4.47
C TYR A 258 -13.76 11.96 -3.15
N VAL A 259 -15.07 12.18 -3.04
CA VAL A 259 -15.93 11.54 -2.04
C VAL A 259 -16.81 10.54 -2.78
N PHE A 260 -16.91 9.31 -2.30
CA PHE A 260 -17.72 8.25 -2.91
C PHE A 260 -18.34 7.36 -1.84
N ASP A 261 -19.31 6.53 -2.23
CA ASP A 261 -19.96 5.57 -1.33
C ASP A 261 -19.13 4.28 -1.21
N GLY A 262 -18.74 3.94 0.02
CA GLY A 262 -18.10 2.67 0.40
C GLY A 262 -19.08 1.52 0.56
N GLY A 263 -20.38 1.79 0.39
CA GLY A 263 -21.47 0.86 0.62
C GLY A 263 -22.10 1.04 1.99
N THR A 264 -23.03 0.15 2.33
CA THR A 264 -23.79 0.22 3.57
C THR A 264 -23.46 -0.94 4.50
N LYS A 265 -23.49 -0.69 5.81
CA LYS A 265 -23.22 -1.72 6.83
C LYS A 265 -23.99 -1.41 8.12
N PRO A 266 -24.36 -2.42 8.94
CA PRO A 266 -24.71 -2.17 10.32
C PRO A 266 -23.50 -1.59 11.09
N GLU A 267 -23.75 -0.81 12.14
CA GLU A 267 -22.81 0.13 12.81
C GLU A 267 -21.53 -0.50 13.45
N ALA A 268 -21.35 -1.83 13.36
CA ALA A 268 -20.11 -2.54 13.69
C ALA A 268 -19.25 -2.71 12.43
N ILE A 269 -18.65 -1.61 11.99
CA ILE A 269 -17.86 -1.55 10.76
C ILE A 269 -16.49 -2.24 10.93
N GLY A 270 -15.99 -2.35 12.17
CA GLY A 270 -14.66 -2.87 12.49
C GLY A 270 -13.66 -1.76 12.82
N GLY A 271 -14.16 -0.60 13.29
CA GLY A 271 -13.35 0.60 13.50
C GLY A 271 -12.81 1.21 12.21
N ARG A 272 -11.80 2.08 12.35
CA ARG A 272 -11.09 2.73 11.23
C ARG A 272 -10.66 1.72 10.17
N GLU A 273 -10.01 0.65 10.61
CA GLU A 273 -9.46 -0.38 9.74
C GLU A 273 -10.54 -1.08 8.92
N GLY A 274 -11.63 -1.52 9.56
CA GLY A 274 -12.76 -2.11 8.86
C GLY A 274 -13.45 -1.14 7.89
N ALA A 275 -13.51 0.15 8.22
CA ALA A 275 -14.09 1.18 7.36
C ALA A 275 -13.20 1.49 6.15
N ASP A 276 -11.89 1.55 6.35
CA ASP A 276 -10.92 1.77 5.28
C ASP A 276 -10.87 0.59 4.30
N VAL A 277 -10.99 -0.65 4.79
CA VAL A 277 -11.12 -1.84 3.94
C VAL A 277 -12.36 -1.74 3.03
N MET A 278 -13.49 -1.29 3.57
CA MET A 278 -14.68 -1.05 2.73
C MET A 278 -14.42 -0.01 1.65
N CYS A 279 -13.76 1.10 1.99
CA CYS A 279 -13.43 2.14 1.03
C CYS A 279 -12.50 1.67 -0.08
N TYR A 280 -11.48 0.90 0.28
CA TYR A 280 -10.58 0.32 -0.71
C TYR A 280 -11.34 -0.62 -1.67
N GLN A 281 -12.12 -1.55 -1.14
CA GLN A 281 -12.92 -2.49 -1.95
C GLN A 281 -13.90 -1.77 -2.88
N ALA A 282 -14.59 -0.74 -2.37
CA ALA A 282 -15.51 0.06 -3.17
C ALA A 282 -14.79 0.88 -4.25
N ALA A 283 -13.59 1.39 -3.98
CA ALA A 283 -12.82 2.11 -5.00
C ALA A 283 -12.40 1.20 -6.16
N GLN A 284 -11.95 -0.02 -5.86
CA GLN A 284 -11.59 -1.01 -6.89
C GLN A 284 -12.78 -1.39 -7.79
N ALA A 285 -14.00 -1.34 -7.25
CA ALA A 285 -15.22 -1.61 -7.99
C ALA A 285 -15.80 -0.38 -8.71
N ASN A 286 -15.26 0.81 -8.48
CA ASN A 286 -15.81 2.06 -8.98
C ASN A 286 -15.08 2.54 -10.26
N PRO A 287 -15.68 2.37 -11.45
CA PRO A 287 -15.05 2.75 -12.71
C PRO A 287 -14.92 4.28 -12.90
N ASP A 288 -15.60 5.08 -12.08
CA ASP A 288 -15.53 6.54 -12.13
C ASP A 288 -14.35 7.10 -11.32
N LEU A 289 -13.66 6.26 -10.54
CA LEU A 289 -12.46 6.65 -9.81
C LEU A 289 -11.19 6.35 -10.63
N PRO A 290 -10.14 7.18 -10.52
CA PRO A 290 -8.84 6.86 -11.12
C PRO A 290 -8.21 5.61 -10.48
N ASP A 291 -7.49 4.81 -11.26
CA ASP A 291 -6.76 3.64 -10.75
C ASP A 291 -5.71 4.02 -9.69
N GLY A 292 -5.37 3.12 -8.76
CA GLY A 292 -4.28 3.35 -7.80
C GLY A 292 -4.46 4.61 -6.93
N VAL A 293 -5.70 4.94 -6.58
CA VAL A 293 -6.01 5.97 -5.59
C VAL A 293 -5.76 5.46 -4.18
N MET A 294 -5.27 6.33 -3.31
CA MET A 294 -5.36 6.17 -1.88
C MET A 294 -6.81 6.28 -1.45
N THR A 295 -7.21 5.50 -0.45
CA THR A 295 -8.57 5.56 0.08
C THR A 295 -8.59 5.61 1.60
N ARG A 296 -9.57 6.34 2.15
CA ARG A 296 -9.87 6.37 3.58
C ARG A 296 -11.36 6.57 3.83
N ALA A 297 -11.88 5.97 4.88
CA ALA A 297 -13.23 6.28 5.34
C ALA A 297 -13.30 7.72 5.87
N LEU A 298 -14.26 8.48 5.37
CA LEU A 298 -14.63 9.78 5.92
C LEU A 298 -15.50 9.49 7.14
N ILE A 299 -14.91 9.40 8.33
CA ILE A 299 -15.63 9.08 9.58
C ILE A 299 -14.75 9.46 10.78
N SER A 300 -15.34 9.85 11.92
CA SER A 300 -14.61 10.04 13.18
C SER A 300 -14.77 8.80 14.06
N VAL A 301 -13.67 8.33 14.67
CA VAL A 301 -13.63 7.11 15.50
C VAL A 301 -13.49 7.46 16.98
N ASN A 302 -12.56 8.35 17.32
CA ASN A 302 -12.30 8.85 18.67
C ASN A 302 -11.54 10.19 18.60
N GLU A 303 -11.21 10.79 19.75
CA GLU A 303 -10.55 12.11 19.84
C GLU A 303 -9.16 12.19 19.19
N SER A 304 -8.55 11.04 18.87
CA SER A 304 -7.26 10.98 18.16
C SER A 304 -7.39 10.65 16.66
N ASP A 305 -8.61 10.35 16.20
CA ASP A 305 -8.93 9.92 14.85
C ASP A 305 -10.26 10.53 14.42
N GLU A 306 -10.23 11.83 14.15
CA GLU A 306 -11.36 12.66 13.77
C GLU A 306 -11.32 13.02 12.28
N VAL A 307 -12.47 13.34 11.68
CA VAL A 307 -12.54 13.84 10.31
C VAL A 307 -11.63 15.05 10.14
N ARG A 308 -11.70 16.05 11.03
CA ARG A 308 -10.88 17.27 10.92
C ARG A 308 -9.36 17.02 10.93
N ASP A 309 -8.91 15.91 11.51
CA ASP A 309 -7.50 15.55 11.64
C ASP A 309 -6.99 14.70 10.46
N MET A 310 -7.87 14.26 9.56
CA MET A 310 -7.49 13.41 8.43
C MET A 310 -6.37 14.00 7.56
N PRO A 311 -6.30 15.32 7.29
CA PRO A 311 -5.17 15.91 6.58
C PRO A 311 -3.82 15.74 7.28
N THR A 312 -3.77 15.88 8.60
CA THR A 312 -2.50 15.75 9.35
C THR A 312 -2.16 14.30 9.66
N ARG A 313 -3.17 13.45 9.84
CA ARG A 313 -3.01 12.06 10.27
C ARG A 313 -2.82 11.09 9.11
N TYR A 314 -3.56 11.32 8.03
CA TYR A 314 -3.56 10.47 6.84
C TYR A 314 -3.09 11.22 5.60
N GLY A 315 -2.61 12.46 5.78
CA GLY A 315 -2.06 13.36 4.76
C GLY A 315 -3.09 14.01 3.81
N VAL A 316 -4.39 13.74 3.97
CA VAL A 316 -5.45 14.10 3.00
C VAL A 316 -5.23 15.52 2.43
N PRO A 317 -5.19 15.70 1.10
CA PRO A 317 -4.84 17.00 0.50
C PRO A 317 -5.84 18.09 0.88
N THR A 318 -5.36 19.21 1.44
CA THR A 318 -6.23 20.29 1.94
C THR A 318 -6.60 21.32 0.87
N ASN A 319 -5.80 21.42 -0.19
CA ASN A 319 -5.88 22.45 -1.22
C ASN A 319 -6.44 21.92 -2.56
N ARG A 320 -7.25 20.86 -2.52
CA ARG A 320 -7.89 20.24 -3.69
C ARG A 320 -9.40 20.44 -3.64
N LYS A 321 -9.99 20.60 -4.81
CA LYS A 321 -11.45 20.57 -4.95
C LYS A 321 -11.96 19.19 -4.59
N ILE A 322 -13.07 19.15 -3.85
CA ILE A 322 -13.72 17.92 -3.46
C ILE A 322 -14.91 17.69 -4.38
N VAL A 323 -14.94 16.52 -5.03
CA VAL A 323 -15.94 16.17 -6.04
C VAL A 323 -16.56 14.81 -5.73
N GLY A 324 -17.78 14.56 -6.21
CA GLY A 324 -18.35 13.22 -6.23
C GLY A 324 -17.81 12.38 -7.40
N PRO A 325 -18.22 11.11 -7.52
CA PRO A 325 -17.79 10.22 -8.62
C PRO A 325 -18.18 10.75 -10.00
N THR A 326 -19.30 11.49 -10.08
CA THR A 326 -19.79 12.13 -11.31
C THR A 326 -18.96 13.35 -11.76
N GLY A 327 -17.94 13.75 -10.98
CA GLY A 327 -17.13 14.95 -11.21
C GLY A 327 -17.81 16.26 -10.80
N ILE A 328 -19.03 16.22 -10.25
CA ILE A 328 -19.71 17.39 -9.69
C ILE A 328 -18.98 17.83 -8.42
N LYS A 329 -18.68 19.14 -8.34
CA LYS A 329 -18.02 19.75 -7.18
C LYS A 329 -18.96 19.79 -5.97
N ILE A 330 -18.45 19.33 -4.84
CA ILE A 330 -19.07 19.42 -3.52
C ILE A 330 -18.60 20.69 -2.81
N VAL A 331 -17.28 20.92 -2.75
CA VAL A 331 -16.61 22.08 -2.12
C VAL A 331 -15.25 22.35 -2.76
N ASP A 332 -14.65 23.52 -2.52
CA ASP A 332 -13.37 23.94 -3.12
C ASP A 332 -12.13 23.46 -2.36
N SER A 333 -12.25 23.09 -1.08
CA SER A 333 -11.11 22.65 -0.24
C SER A 333 -11.54 21.85 0.99
N TRP A 334 -10.58 21.30 1.73
CA TRP A 334 -10.87 20.63 3.00
C TRP A 334 -11.41 21.59 4.07
N ALA A 335 -10.90 22.82 4.09
CA ALA A 335 -11.41 23.85 5.01
C ALA A 335 -12.86 24.23 4.70
N ASP A 336 -13.21 24.28 3.41
CA ASP A 336 -14.57 24.54 2.91
C ASP A 336 -15.53 23.39 3.27
N LEU A 337 -15.05 22.12 3.23
CA LEU A 337 -15.85 20.96 3.66
C LEU A 337 -16.34 21.10 5.11
N LEU A 338 -15.52 21.65 6.00
CA LEU A 338 -15.77 21.70 7.44
C LEU A 338 -16.18 23.09 7.94
N ASP A 339 -16.60 23.98 7.05
CA ASP A 339 -17.02 25.35 7.41
C ASP A 339 -18.49 25.47 7.85
N GLY A 340 -19.24 24.36 7.72
CA GLY A 340 -20.67 24.27 8.04
C GLY A 340 -21.60 24.32 6.83
N SER A 341 -21.06 24.41 5.61
CA SER A 341 -21.85 24.37 4.39
C SER A 341 -21.19 23.62 3.23
N LEU A 342 -22.00 23.10 2.32
CA LEU A 342 -21.56 22.49 1.06
C LEU A 342 -22.11 23.29 -0.13
N ASP A 343 -21.34 23.40 -1.22
CA ASP A 343 -21.87 23.99 -2.47
C ASP A 343 -22.91 23.07 -3.12
N GLN A 344 -22.70 21.75 -3.02
CA GLN A 344 -23.62 20.71 -3.47
C GLN A 344 -23.66 19.58 -2.45
N SER A 345 -24.82 18.94 -2.28
CA SER A 345 -24.93 17.79 -1.40
C SER A 345 -24.26 16.56 -2.01
N PHE A 346 -23.87 15.61 -1.16
CA PHE A 346 -23.30 14.33 -1.60
C PHE A 346 -24.22 13.57 -2.56
N PHE A 347 -25.53 13.60 -2.31
CA PHE A 347 -26.53 13.01 -3.20
C PHE A 347 -26.50 13.63 -4.60
N ILE A 348 -26.49 14.96 -4.72
CA ILE A 348 -26.45 15.63 -6.02
C ILE A 348 -25.12 15.39 -6.74
N ALA A 349 -24.02 15.26 -5.99
CA ALA A 349 -22.72 14.91 -6.54
C ALA A 349 -22.59 13.43 -6.97
N GLY A 350 -23.65 12.62 -6.78
CA GLY A 350 -23.68 11.21 -7.13
C GLY A 350 -22.83 10.33 -6.21
N VAL A 351 -22.60 10.77 -4.96
CA VAL A 351 -21.92 9.96 -3.95
C VAL A 351 -22.81 8.78 -3.56
N THR A 352 -24.11 9.00 -3.29
CA THR A 352 -25.08 7.96 -2.87
C THR A 352 -26.33 7.97 -3.75
N ASP A 353 -27.04 6.83 -3.85
CA ASP A 353 -28.13 6.61 -4.81
C ASP A 353 -29.56 6.78 -4.27
N ALA A 354 -29.83 6.51 -2.98
CA ALA A 354 -31.21 6.55 -2.47
C ALA A 354 -31.37 6.71 -0.94
N THR A 355 -30.36 6.41 -0.13
CA THR A 355 -30.48 6.56 1.34
C THR A 355 -29.81 7.83 1.82
N ASN A 356 -30.53 8.58 2.66
CA ASN A 356 -30.11 9.92 3.06
C ASN A 356 -29.08 9.91 4.19
N PHE A 357 -28.68 8.77 4.75
CA PHE A 357 -27.92 8.73 5.99
C PHE A 357 -26.56 8.08 5.81
N TRP A 358 -25.54 8.61 6.48
CA TRP A 358 -24.21 8.01 6.55
C TRP A 358 -23.62 8.16 7.96
N TYR A 359 -22.77 7.22 8.36
CA TYR A 359 -22.12 7.26 9.67
C TYR A 359 -20.99 8.29 9.68
N SER A 360 -21.14 9.34 10.48
CA SER A 360 -20.13 10.40 10.58
C SER A 360 -19.34 10.33 11.88
N GLY A 361 -20.00 10.03 13.01
CA GLY A 361 -19.43 10.16 14.34
C GLY A 361 -18.94 11.56 14.67
N SER A 362 -19.39 12.58 13.94
CA SER A 362 -18.75 13.90 13.92
C SER A 362 -19.72 15.03 14.20
N ASN A 363 -19.23 16.07 14.88
CA ASN A 363 -19.86 17.39 14.90
C ASN A 363 -19.65 18.08 13.54
N TRP A 364 -20.36 19.19 13.30
CA TRP A 364 -20.28 19.95 12.06
C TRP A 364 -18.87 20.43 11.65
N ASP A 365 -17.96 20.61 12.62
CA ASP A 365 -16.57 21.02 12.39
C ASP A 365 -15.62 19.83 12.15
N GLY A 366 -16.16 18.62 12.04
CA GLY A 366 -15.40 17.38 11.85
C GLY A 366 -14.72 16.84 13.11
N SER A 367 -14.94 17.43 14.29
CA SER A 367 -14.53 16.84 15.57
C SER A 367 -15.43 15.67 15.96
N VAL A 368 -14.93 14.73 16.76
CA VAL A 368 -15.68 13.53 17.15
C VAL A 368 -16.80 13.86 18.13
N THR A 369 -17.92 13.14 18.02
CA THR A 369 -18.96 13.12 19.06
C THR A 369 -18.70 11.99 20.05
N PRO A 370 -19.30 11.99 21.24
CA PRO A 370 -19.25 10.83 22.15
C PRO A 370 -19.91 9.55 21.58
N ASN A 371 -20.65 9.68 20.47
CA ASN A 371 -21.55 8.68 19.92
C ASN A 371 -20.97 8.09 18.63
N THR A 372 -20.04 7.15 18.77
CA THR A 372 -19.36 6.48 17.64
C THR A 372 -19.54 4.97 17.67
N CYS A 373 -20.55 4.42 18.34
CA CYS A 373 -20.70 2.97 18.52
C CYS A 373 -19.43 2.28 19.07
N SER A 374 -18.81 2.90 20.08
CA SER A 374 -17.51 2.49 20.64
C SER A 374 -16.39 2.49 19.59
N GLY A 375 -16.32 3.52 18.76
CA GLY A 375 -15.37 3.58 17.64
C GLY A 375 -15.69 2.56 16.54
N TRP A 376 -16.99 2.34 16.27
CA TRP A 376 -17.53 1.50 15.21
C TRP A 376 -17.16 0.02 15.31
N THR A 377 -16.94 -0.46 16.54
CA THR A 377 -16.62 -1.87 16.83
C THR A 377 -17.75 -2.62 17.51
N SER A 378 -18.88 -1.98 17.81
CA SER A 378 -19.95 -2.58 18.60
C SER A 378 -21.34 -2.29 18.02
N THR A 379 -22.18 -3.32 17.95
CA THR A 379 -23.62 -3.20 17.68
C THR A 379 -24.44 -2.93 18.93
N ASP A 380 -23.86 -3.09 20.12
CA ASP A 380 -24.57 -3.05 21.40
C ASP A 380 -24.18 -1.82 22.24
N ALA A 381 -23.36 -0.92 21.65
CA ALA A 381 -22.93 0.32 22.27
C ALA A 381 -24.05 1.38 22.28
N ALA A 382 -23.80 2.45 23.02
CA ALA A 382 -24.59 3.68 22.92
C ALA A 382 -24.56 4.22 21.49
N ASP A 383 -25.54 5.06 21.15
CA ASP A 383 -25.84 5.54 19.81
C ASP A 383 -24.62 5.93 18.93
N GLY A 384 -24.75 5.77 17.61
CA GLY A 384 -23.86 6.27 16.58
C GLY A 384 -24.39 7.57 15.96
N TRP A 385 -23.52 8.56 15.79
CA TRP A 385 -23.86 9.82 15.14
C TRP A 385 -23.78 9.70 13.62
N TYR A 386 -24.78 10.26 12.93
CA TYR A 386 -24.88 10.20 11.47
C TYR A 386 -25.07 11.60 10.88
N GLY A 387 -24.94 11.68 9.55
CA GLY A 387 -25.20 12.88 8.75
C GLY A 387 -26.15 12.60 7.60
N LEU A 388 -26.62 13.66 6.92
CA LEU A 388 -27.54 13.58 5.80
C LEU A 388 -26.88 13.83 4.43
N THR A 389 -26.83 12.83 3.56
CA THR A 389 -26.20 12.96 2.23
C THR A 389 -26.91 13.93 1.28
N ASN A 390 -28.16 14.29 1.57
CA ASN A 390 -28.96 15.20 0.75
C ASN A 390 -28.99 16.65 1.26
N GLN A 391 -28.29 16.97 2.35
CA GLN A 391 -28.22 18.31 2.90
C GLN A 391 -26.94 19.04 2.49
N THR A 392 -26.96 20.35 2.62
CA THR A 392 -25.81 21.25 2.36
C THR A 392 -25.50 22.18 3.54
N ASN A 393 -26.24 22.09 4.64
CA ASN A 393 -25.94 22.73 5.92
C ASN A 393 -25.29 21.70 6.85
N ASN A 394 -24.95 22.08 8.09
CA ASN A 394 -24.37 21.21 9.12
C ASN A 394 -24.99 19.80 9.23
N ASP A 395 -26.28 19.65 8.94
CA ASP A 395 -26.97 18.35 8.98
C ASP A 395 -26.34 17.33 8.02
N TRP A 396 -25.53 17.76 7.05
CA TRP A 396 -24.80 16.87 6.15
C TRP A 396 -23.87 15.93 6.90
N ILE A 397 -23.29 16.35 8.02
CA ILE A 397 -22.36 15.57 8.85
C ILE A 397 -22.87 15.37 10.28
N ASP A 398 -23.69 16.28 10.79
CA ASP A 398 -24.05 16.37 12.21
C ASP A 398 -25.56 16.60 12.36
N ILE A 399 -26.34 15.52 12.44
CA ILE A 399 -27.79 15.62 12.67
C ILE A 399 -28.23 15.07 14.03
N ALA A 400 -27.95 13.79 14.30
CA ALA A 400 -28.48 13.09 15.47
C ALA A 400 -27.76 11.76 15.71
N ALA A 401 -28.05 11.17 16.87
CA ALA A 401 -27.61 9.84 17.25
C ALA A 401 -28.72 8.80 16.97
N ALA A 402 -28.36 7.62 16.47
CA ALA A 402 -29.22 6.45 16.35
C ALA A 402 -28.60 5.27 17.08
N SER A 403 -29.42 4.36 17.59
CA SER A 403 -28.91 3.20 18.33
C SER A 403 -28.14 2.25 17.43
N CYS A 404 -26.95 1.85 17.91
CA CYS A 404 -26.08 0.93 17.19
C CYS A 404 -26.82 -0.37 16.86
N GLY A 405 -26.56 -0.88 15.64
CA GLY A 405 -27.15 -2.12 15.13
C GLY A 405 -28.62 -2.03 14.69
N ALA A 406 -29.31 -0.91 14.88
CA ALA A 406 -30.71 -0.76 14.47
C ALA A 406 -30.87 -0.30 13.01
N ALA A 407 -29.87 0.40 12.46
CA ALA A 407 -29.91 0.97 11.12
C ALA A 407 -28.76 0.48 10.24
N THR A 408 -28.94 0.67 8.93
CA THR A 408 -27.94 0.42 7.89
C THR A 408 -27.76 1.71 7.12
N TYR A 409 -26.65 2.41 7.36
CA TYR A 409 -26.29 3.66 6.71
C TYR A 409 -25.03 3.49 5.85
N HIS A 410 -24.78 4.49 5.00
CA HIS A 410 -23.59 4.53 4.16
C HIS A 410 -22.31 4.78 4.98
N VAL A 411 -21.21 4.25 4.49
CA VAL A 411 -19.86 4.66 4.88
C VAL A 411 -19.30 5.47 3.71
N LEU A 412 -19.06 6.76 3.91
CA LEU A 412 -18.48 7.59 2.87
C LEU A 412 -16.97 7.45 2.87
N CYS A 413 -16.38 7.56 1.68
CA CYS A 413 -14.98 7.30 1.44
C CYS A 413 -14.33 8.46 0.69
N LEU A 414 -13.08 8.73 1.01
CA LEU A 414 -12.20 9.66 0.32
C LEU A 414 -11.32 8.89 -0.66
N ALA A 415 -11.06 9.44 -1.84
CA ALA A 415 -10.05 8.94 -2.77
C ALA A 415 -9.16 10.07 -3.34
N TRP A 416 -7.84 9.87 -3.32
CA TRP A 416 -6.87 10.83 -3.89
C TRP A 416 -5.59 10.13 -4.36
N ARG A 417 -4.72 10.85 -5.06
CA ARG A 417 -3.35 10.42 -5.41
C ARG A 417 -2.31 11.42 -4.92
#